data_AF-A0A962GG76-F1
#
_entry.id   AF-A0A962GG76-F1
#
_cell.length_a   1.000
_cell.length_b   1.000
_cell.length_c   1.000
_cell.angle_alpha   90.00
_cell.angle_beta   90.00
_cell.angle_gamma   90.00
#
_symmetry.space_group_name_H-M   'P 1'
#
loop_
_entity.id
_entity.type
_entity.pdbx_description
1 polymer ?
#
loop_
_entity_poly.entity_id
_entity_poly.type
_entity_poly.pdbx_seq_one_letter_code
_entity_poly.pdbx_strand_id
1 'polypeptide(L)'
;VGIALITIPSKTGKPFRELCIAGQVISMRIISWAMAIAPIAVFGLISNITIRLGFDSLISVGAYAFSVLAGLACILLVYMLIVGIFTRTSPLTFLKNIREVQLLAFSTSSSAVTMPFSIQAAEEKLRVRPEISRFIIPLGATINMDGTALYQAVAAIFLCQVFGIDLTFNETLMLIITTLGASIGTPATPGVGLVVLATILTGIGVPPEGIALIIGVDRLLDMCRTAVNVTGDLTASKVMDKWIKT
;
A
#
# COMPACT_ATOMS: atom_id res chain seq x y z
N VAL A 1 -0.95 17.11 -19.96
CA VAL A 1 0.46 17.13 -20.38
C VAL A 1 0.90 15.80 -21.00
N GLY A 2 0.89 14.67 -20.26
CA GLY A 2 1.30 13.37 -20.80
C GLY A 2 0.57 12.93 -22.08
N ILE A 3 -0.75 13.03 -22.13
CA ILE A 3 -1.58 12.72 -23.33
C ILE A 3 -1.24 13.63 -24.52
N ALA A 4 -1.01 14.93 -24.27
CA ALA A 4 -0.59 15.86 -25.31
C ALA A 4 0.83 15.56 -25.84
N LEU A 5 1.69 14.95 -25.02
CA LEU A 5 3.05 14.58 -25.39
C LEU A 5 3.11 13.42 -26.40
N ILE A 6 2.09 12.55 -26.39
CA ILE A 6 1.99 11.38 -27.27
C ILE A 6 1.37 11.75 -28.63
N THR A 7 0.62 12.84 -28.68
CA THR A 7 -0.06 13.33 -29.89
C THR A 7 0.81 14.26 -30.72
N ILE A 8 1.91 14.78 -30.16
CA ILE A 8 2.87 15.62 -30.89
C ILE A 8 3.98 14.77 -31.54
N PRO A 9 4.61 15.25 -32.63
CA PRO A 9 5.69 14.52 -33.29
C PRO A 9 6.81 14.13 -32.31
N SER A 10 7.30 12.89 -32.43
CA SER A 10 8.25 12.31 -31.47
C SER A 10 9.51 13.16 -31.28
N LYS A 11 10.03 13.78 -32.34
CA LYS A 11 11.18 14.71 -32.27
C LYS A 11 10.94 15.91 -31.35
N THR A 12 9.70 16.41 -31.27
CA THR A 12 9.33 17.60 -30.50
C THR A 12 9.00 17.27 -29.05
N GLY A 13 8.36 16.12 -28.79
CA GLY A 13 8.01 15.68 -27.43
C GLY A 13 9.14 14.98 -26.66
N LYS A 14 10.16 14.46 -27.38
CA LYS A 14 11.28 13.71 -26.80
C LYS A 14 12.04 14.46 -25.68
N PRO A 15 12.40 15.76 -25.82
CA PRO A 15 13.16 16.46 -24.78
C PRO A 15 12.41 16.57 -23.46
N PHE A 16 11.11 16.85 -23.51
CA PHE A 16 10.28 16.94 -22.30
C PHE A 16 10.07 15.57 -21.66
N ARG A 17 9.90 14.51 -22.47
CA ARG A 17 9.80 13.13 -21.97
C ARG A 17 11.08 12.70 -21.25
N GLU A 18 12.24 12.99 -21.84
CA GLU A 18 13.55 12.69 -21.25
C GLU A 18 13.77 13.48 -19.97
N LEU A 19 13.33 14.75 -19.90
CA LEU A 19 13.35 15.55 -18.68
C LEU A 19 12.50 14.93 -17.57
N CYS A 20 11.27 14.48 -17.88
CA CYS A 20 10.41 13.81 -16.89
C CYS A 20 11.02 12.50 -16.40
N ILE A 21 11.60 11.69 -17.30
CA ILE A 21 12.31 10.45 -16.93
C ILE A 21 13.53 10.77 -16.07
N ALA A 22 14.32 11.78 -16.42
CA ALA A 22 15.46 12.22 -15.63
C ALA A 22 15.02 12.69 -14.23
N GLY A 23 13.96 13.48 -14.14
CA GLY A 23 13.36 13.90 -12.87
C GLY A 23 12.92 12.72 -12.02
N GLN A 24 12.27 11.72 -12.62
CA GLN A 24 11.90 10.49 -11.93
C GLN A 24 13.13 9.71 -11.42
N VAL A 25 14.16 9.53 -12.25
CA VAL A 25 15.40 8.83 -11.86
C VAL A 25 16.10 9.57 -10.71
N ILE A 26 16.09 10.91 -10.73
CA ILE A 26 16.61 11.75 -9.65
C ILE A 26 15.79 11.55 -8.37
N SER A 27 14.45 11.59 -8.45
CA SER A 27 13.57 11.32 -7.31
C SER A 27 13.80 9.93 -6.71
N MET A 28 13.96 8.91 -7.54
CA MET A 28 14.30 7.55 -7.10
C MET A 28 15.67 7.48 -6.40
N ARG A 29 16.64 8.30 -6.85
CA ARG A 29 17.95 8.40 -6.21
C ARG A 29 17.85 9.06 -4.84
N ILE A 30 17.05 10.11 -4.71
CA ILE A 30 16.76 10.78 -3.44
C ILE A 30 16.06 9.82 -2.46
N ILE A 31 15.06 9.06 -2.94
CA ILE A 31 14.40 8.03 -2.13
C ILE A 31 15.40 6.97 -1.68
N SER A 32 16.31 6.54 -2.55
CA SER A 32 17.37 5.58 -2.17
C SER A 32 18.28 6.13 -1.06
N TRP A 33 18.59 7.43 -1.08
CA TRP A 33 19.35 8.08 0.00
C TRP A 33 18.55 8.18 1.29
N ALA A 34 17.26 8.55 1.22
CA ALA A 34 16.38 8.56 2.37
C ALA A 34 16.27 7.16 3.01
N MET A 35 16.20 6.11 2.18
CA MET A 35 16.20 4.72 2.64
C MET A 35 17.51 4.27 3.26
N ALA A 36 18.65 4.87 2.89
CA ALA A 36 19.93 4.61 3.56
C ALA A 36 19.96 5.18 4.99
N ILE A 37 19.18 6.23 5.25
CA ILE A 37 19.06 6.89 6.57
C ILE A 37 17.92 6.26 7.40
N ALA A 38 16.96 5.60 6.75
CA ALA A 38 15.81 4.97 7.39
C ALA A 38 16.17 4.02 8.56
N PRO A 39 17.22 3.16 8.49
CA PRO A 39 17.61 2.32 9.62
C PRO A 39 17.97 3.11 10.88
N ILE A 40 18.62 4.26 10.74
CA ILE A 40 19.02 5.13 11.86
C ILE A 40 17.78 5.83 12.45
N ALA A 41 16.88 6.30 11.58
CA ALA A 41 15.63 6.93 12.00
C ALA A 41 14.72 5.92 12.74
N VAL A 42 14.58 4.70 12.20
CA VAL A 42 13.83 3.61 12.83
C VAL A 42 14.48 3.19 14.15
N PHE A 43 15.81 3.10 14.20
CA PHE A 43 16.52 2.81 15.45
C PHE A 43 16.28 3.87 16.52
N GLY A 44 16.32 5.16 16.17
CA GLY A 44 16.01 6.26 17.09
C GLY A 44 14.56 6.22 17.57
N LEU A 45 13.63 5.88 16.68
CA LEU A 45 12.20 5.77 16.97
C LEU A 45 11.92 4.58 17.91
N ILE A 46 12.49 3.41 17.62
CA ILE A 46 12.42 2.21 18.47
C ILE A 46 13.07 2.48 19.83
N SER A 47 14.25 3.12 19.86
CA SER A 47 14.92 3.47 21.11
C SER A 47 14.06 4.41 21.97
N ASN A 48 13.39 5.39 21.36
CA ASN A 48 12.48 6.28 22.08
C ASN A 48 11.28 5.55 22.66
N ILE A 49 10.69 4.63 21.88
CA ILE A 49 9.58 3.76 22.29
C ILE A 49 10.03 2.86 23.45
N THR A 50 11.18 2.20 23.35
CA THR A 50 11.74 1.34 24.40
C THR A 50 11.99 2.11 25.70
N ILE A 51 12.50 3.34 25.61
CA ILE A 51 12.74 4.20 26.79
C ILE A 51 11.43 4.60 27.47
N ARG A 52 10.37 4.86 26.70
CA ARG A 52 9.08 5.32 27.24
C ARG A 52 8.18 4.19 27.74
N LEU A 53 8.27 3.00 27.15
CA LEU A 53 7.26 1.94 27.26
C LEU A 53 7.80 0.60 27.74
N GLY A 54 9.12 0.47 27.90
CA GLY A 54 9.78 -0.75 28.37
C GLY A 54 9.93 -1.86 27.31
N PHE A 55 10.68 -2.91 27.66
CA PHE A 55 10.97 -4.04 26.76
C PHE A 55 9.75 -4.90 26.43
N ASP A 56 8.78 -5.02 27.35
CA ASP A 56 7.55 -5.79 27.12
C ASP A 56 6.70 -5.19 25.98
N SER A 57 6.69 -3.85 25.88
CA SER A 57 6.02 -3.15 24.79
C SER A 57 6.67 -3.40 23.43
N LEU A 58 7.97 -3.71 23.38
CA LEU A 58 8.68 -4.01 22.14
C LEU A 58 8.22 -5.36 21.55
N ILE A 59 7.96 -6.35 22.41
CA ILE A 59 7.40 -7.66 22.01
C ILE A 59 6.00 -7.45 21.43
N SER A 60 5.16 -6.67 22.11
CA SER A 60 3.80 -6.35 21.67
C SER A 60 3.77 -5.64 20.32
N VAL A 61 4.63 -4.63 20.12
CA VAL A 61 4.77 -3.92 18.83
C VAL A 61 5.32 -4.84 17.74
N GLY A 62 6.26 -5.74 18.08
CA GLY A 62 6.77 -6.76 17.16
C GLY A 62 5.68 -7.76 16.73
N ALA A 63 4.86 -8.24 17.67
CA ALA A 63 3.73 -9.12 17.39
C ALA A 63 2.67 -8.43 16.51
N TYR A 64 2.39 -7.15 16.78
CA TYR A 64 1.56 -6.31 15.91
C TYR A 64 2.12 -6.22 14.49
N ALA A 65 3.38 -5.83 14.34
CA ALA A 65 4.02 -5.69 13.03
C ALA A 65 4.01 -7.03 12.26
N PHE A 66 4.31 -8.13 12.94
CA PHE A 66 4.23 -9.47 12.36
C PHE A 66 2.80 -9.82 11.92
N SER A 67 1.79 -9.52 12.73
CA SER A 67 0.38 -9.77 12.40
C SER A 67 -0.06 -9.03 11.14
N VAL A 68 0.34 -7.76 10.99
CA VAL A 68 0.10 -6.98 9.78
C VAL A 68 0.81 -7.62 8.58
N LEU A 69 2.10 -7.94 8.70
CA LEU A 69 2.87 -8.55 7.60
C LEU A 69 2.31 -9.92 7.18
N ALA A 70 1.89 -10.75 8.13
CA ALA A 70 1.25 -12.03 7.87
C ALA A 70 -0.10 -11.83 7.14
N GLY A 71 -0.91 -10.87 7.59
CA GLY A 71 -2.17 -10.53 6.93
C GLY A 71 -1.97 -10.02 5.49
N LEU A 72 -0.98 -9.14 5.27
CA LEU A 72 -0.61 -8.67 3.94
C LEU A 72 -0.11 -9.80 3.04
N ALA A 73 0.66 -10.75 3.59
CA ALA A 73 1.08 -11.94 2.87
C ALA A 73 -0.12 -12.82 2.48
N CYS A 74 -1.12 -12.97 3.37
CA CYS A 74 -2.37 -13.66 3.06
C CYS A 74 -3.14 -12.98 1.91
N ILE A 75 -3.27 -11.64 1.92
CA ILE A 75 -3.90 -10.91 0.81
C ILE A 75 -3.12 -11.16 -0.50
N LEU A 76 -1.79 -11.08 -0.46
CA LEU A 76 -0.97 -11.36 -1.64
C LEU A 76 -1.18 -12.78 -2.17
N LEU A 77 -1.26 -13.78 -1.28
CA LEU A 77 -1.58 -15.16 -1.65
C LEU A 77 -2.96 -15.29 -2.29
N VAL A 78 -3.97 -14.59 -1.74
CA VAL A 78 -5.32 -14.54 -2.33
C VAL A 78 -5.27 -13.95 -3.74
N TYR A 79 -4.54 -12.85 -3.96
CA TYR A 79 -4.35 -12.30 -5.31
C TYR A 79 -3.66 -13.29 -6.25
N MET A 80 -2.63 -14.01 -5.78
CA MET A 80 -1.95 -15.03 -6.57
C MET A 80 -2.90 -16.18 -6.96
N LEU A 81 -3.77 -16.61 -6.05
CA LEU A 81 -4.80 -17.60 -6.33
C LEU A 81 -5.80 -17.09 -7.38
N ILE A 82 -6.28 -15.85 -7.24
CA ILE A 82 -7.17 -15.21 -8.20
C ILE A 82 -6.53 -15.17 -9.60
N VAL A 83 -5.26 -14.74 -9.69
CA VAL A 83 -4.53 -14.73 -10.97
C VAL A 83 -4.44 -16.14 -11.55
N GLY A 84 -4.04 -17.13 -10.76
CA GLY A 84 -3.89 -18.52 -11.21
C GLY A 84 -5.20 -19.13 -11.72
N ILE A 85 -6.30 -18.93 -10.99
CA ILE A 85 -7.61 -19.52 -11.29
C ILE A 85 -8.27 -18.82 -12.49
N PHE A 86 -8.36 -17.48 -12.45
CA PHE A 86 -9.18 -16.74 -13.40
C PHE A 86 -8.46 -16.32 -14.68
N THR A 87 -7.14 -16.08 -14.62
CA THR A 87 -6.40 -15.53 -15.77
C THR A 87 -5.64 -16.58 -16.58
N ARG A 88 -5.52 -17.80 -16.06
CA ARG A 88 -4.64 -18.89 -16.58
C ARG A 88 -3.17 -18.44 -16.75
N THR A 89 -2.75 -17.39 -16.06
CA THR A 89 -1.36 -16.94 -16.00
C THR A 89 -0.71 -17.55 -14.76
N SER A 90 0.52 -18.05 -14.89
CA SER A 90 1.27 -18.52 -13.72
C SER A 90 1.46 -17.37 -12.72
N PRO A 91 1.11 -17.55 -11.43
CA PRO A 91 1.28 -16.50 -10.41
C PRO A 91 2.74 -16.03 -10.27
N LEU A 92 3.71 -16.93 -10.44
CA LEU A 92 5.13 -16.58 -10.41
C LEU A 92 5.53 -15.69 -11.60
N THR A 93 4.98 -15.95 -12.78
CA THR A 93 5.21 -15.10 -13.95
C THR A 93 4.56 -13.73 -13.76
N PHE A 94 3.38 -13.69 -13.16
CA PHE A 94 2.71 -12.43 -12.82
C PHE A 94 3.57 -11.58 -11.86
N LEU A 95 4.02 -12.15 -10.74
CA LEU A 95 4.91 -11.46 -9.79
C LEU A 95 6.20 -10.97 -10.45
N LYS A 96 6.83 -11.80 -11.28
CA LYS A 96 8.04 -11.42 -12.02
C LYS A 96 7.80 -10.20 -12.92
N ASN A 97 6.63 -10.13 -13.56
CA ASN A 97 6.29 -9.05 -14.49
C ASN A 97 5.94 -7.72 -13.78
N ILE A 98 5.47 -7.77 -12.53
CA ILE A 98 5.08 -6.58 -11.77
C ILE A 98 6.12 -6.14 -10.72
N ARG A 99 7.23 -6.88 -10.59
CA ARG A 99 8.26 -6.66 -9.57
C ARG A 99 8.76 -5.21 -9.50
N GLU A 100 9.02 -4.59 -10.65
CA GLU A 100 9.51 -3.20 -10.71
C GLU A 100 8.49 -2.22 -10.10
N VAL A 101 7.20 -2.44 -10.38
CA VAL A 101 6.12 -1.61 -9.84
C VAL A 101 5.93 -1.87 -8.35
N GLN A 102 6.03 -3.13 -7.90
CA GLN A 102 5.97 -3.45 -6.46
C GLN A 102 7.11 -2.80 -5.69
N LEU A 103 8.34 -2.83 -6.21
CA LEU A 103 9.49 -2.17 -5.59
C LEU A 103 9.34 -0.65 -5.55
N LEU A 104 8.81 -0.07 -6.63
CA LEU A 104 8.48 1.35 -6.68
C LEU A 104 7.44 1.69 -5.62
N ALA A 105 6.33 0.95 -5.55
CA ALA A 105 5.25 1.16 -4.59
C ALA A 105 5.71 1.00 -3.14
N PHE A 106 6.56 0.00 -2.88
CA PHE A 106 7.22 -0.18 -1.60
C PHE A 106 8.03 1.08 -1.26
N SER A 107 8.91 1.54 -2.17
CA SER A 107 9.81 2.65 -1.91
C SER A 107 9.11 4.01 -1.72
N THR A 108 8.09 4.32 -2.54
CA THR A 108 7.38 5.61 -2.49
C THR A 108 6.26 5.62 -1.47
N SER A 109 5.70 4.46 -1.14
CA SER A 109 4.53 4.33 -0.25
C SER A 109 3.34 5.17 -0.72
N SER A 110 3.16 5.27 -2.04
CA SER A 110 2.03 5.96 -2.65
C SER A 110 1.56 5.25 -3.92
N SER A 111 0.32 4.75 -3.90
CA SER A 111 -0.32 4.16 -5.08
C SER A 111 -0.55 5.20 -6.19
N ALA A 112 -0.78 6.47 -5.81
CA ALA A 112 -0.94 7.56 -6.76
C ALA A 112 0.34 7.84 -7.57
N VAL A 113 1.51 7.85 -6.90
CA VAL A 113 2.81 8.04 -7.57
C VAL A 113 3.15 6.85 -8.46
N THR A 114 2.76 5.64 -8.08
CA THR A 114 3.04 4.42 -8.85
C THR A 114 2.07 4.17 -9.99
N MET A 115 0.93 4.86 -10.03
CA MET A 115 -0.15 4.63 -10.99
C MET A 115 0.31 4.66 -12.46
N PRO A 116 1.12 5.64 -12.94
CA PRO A 116 1.55 5.65 -14.34
C PRO A 116 2.40 4.43 -14.72
N PHE A 117 3.24 3.95 -13.79
CA PHE A 117 4.08 2.77 -13.97
C PHE A 117 3.28 1.48 -13.90
N SER A 118 2.24 1.46 -13.07
CA SER A 118 1.30 0.35 -12.98
C SER A 118 0.54 0.20 -14.30
N ILE A 119 0.07 1.30 -14.90
CA ILE A 119 -0.55 1.30 -16.23
C ILE A 119 0.43 0.80 -17.29
N GLN A 120 1.66 1.31 -17.30
CA GLN A 120 2.68 0.88 -18.25
C GLN A 120 3.00 -0.61 -18.10
N ALA A 121 3.19 -1.11 -16.88
CA ALA A 121 3.45 -2.53 -16.64
C ALA A 121 2.25 -3.41 -17.04
N ALA A 122 1.02 -2.95 -16.81
CA ALA A 122 -0.18 -3.64 -17.24
C ALA A 122 -0.24 -3.78 -18.77
N GLU A 123 0.01 -2.68 -19.51
CA GLU A 123 -0.02 -2.66 -20.97
C GLU A 123 1.15 -3.45 -21.58
N GLU A 124 2.39 -3.19 -21.14
CA GLU A 124 3.60 -3.73 -21.77
C GLU A 124 4.00 -5.13 -21.27
N LYS A 125 3.90 -5.39 -19.96
CA LYS A 125 4.37 -6.64 -19.35
C LYS A 125 3.25 -7.66 -19.19
N LEU A 126 2.07 -7.21 -18.77
CA LEU A 126 0.90 -8.08 -18.57
C LEU A 126 0.01 -8.21 -19.81
N ARG A 127 0.24 -7.40 -20.85
CA ARG A 127 -0.52 -7.39 -22.11
C ARG A 127 -2.03 -7.18 -21.89
N VAL A 128 -2.37 -6.32 -20.92
CA VAL A 128 -3.74 -5.86 -20.66
C VAL A 128 -4.08 -4.77 -21.67
N ARG A 129 -5.33 -4.74 -22.15
CA ARG A 129 -5.79 -3.69 -23.08
C ARG A 129 -5.72 -2.30 -22.43
N PRO A 130 -5.26 -1.26 -23.16
CA PRO A 130 -5.15 0.10 -22.64
C PRO A 130 -6.46 0.64 -22.05
N GLU A 131 -7.59 0.32 -22.66
CA GLU A 131 -8.93 0.73 -22.18
C GLU A 131 -9.22 0.20 -20.77
N ILE A 132 -8.78 -1.01 -20.46
CA ILE A 132 -9.00 -1.67 -19.17
C ILE A 132 -8.00 -1.15 -18.13
N SER A 133 -6.71 -1.13 -18.47
CA SER A 133 -5.67 -0.67 -17.53
C SER A 133 -5.86 0.81 -17.14
N ARG A 134 -6.22 1.68 -18.10
CA ARG A 134 -6.43 3.11 -17.86
C ARG A 134 -7.71 3.44 -17.12
N PHE A 135 -8.61 2.48 -16.95
CA PHE A 135 -9.81 2.63 -16.14
C PHE A 135 -9.65 1.98 -14.76
N ILE A 136 -9.27 0.69 -14.74
CA ILE A 136 -9.22 -0.11 -13.51
C ILE A 136 -8.10 0.37 -12.57
N ILE A 137 -6.92 0.73 -13.08
CA ILE A 137 -5.79 1.11 -12.21
C ILE A 137 -6.02 2.47 -11.55
N PRO A 138 -6.46 3.54 -12.25
CA PRO A 138 -6.78 4.80 -11.58
C PRO A 138 -7.93 4.68 -10.58
N LEU A 139 -8.94 3.86 -10.89
CA LEU A 139 -10.03 3.58 -9.97
C LEU A 139 -9.53 2.81 -8.74
N GLY A 140 -8.73 1.75 -8.95
CA GLY A 140 -8.16 0.92 -7.90
C GLY A 140 -7.25 1.71 -6.96
N ALA A 141 -6.41 2.60 -7.48
CA ALA A 141 -5.53 3.42 -6.67
C ALA A 141 -6.26 4.30 -5.62
N THR A 142 -7.57 4.53 -5.77
CA THR A 142 -8.37 5.21 -4.75
C THR A 142 -9.22 4.25 -3.91
N ILE A 143 -9.86 3.25 -4.52
CA ILE A 143 -10.81 2.39 -3.80
C ILE A 143 -10.21 1.08 -3.26
N ASN A 144 -9.19 0.55 -3.92
CA ASN A 144 -8.56 -0.72 -3.58
C ASN A 144 -7.47 -0.50 -2.52
N MET A 145 -7.95 -0.39 -1.28
CA MET A 145 -7.15 -0.12 -0.10
C MET A 145 -7.14 -1.32 0.86
N ASP A 146 -7.12 -2.54 0.34
CA ASP A 146 -7.19 -3.79 1.12
C ASP A 146 -6.11 -3.86 2.23
N GLY A 147 -4.87 -3.51 1.90
CA GLY A 147 -3.78 -3.46 2.87
C GLY A 147 -3.97 -2.36 3.93
N THR A 148 -4.60 -1.25 3.56
CA THR A 148 -4.95 -0.17 4.49
C THR A 148 -6.04 -0.60 5.45
N ALA A 149 -7.10 -1.25 4.94
CA ALA A 149 -8.20 -1.79 5.74
C ALA A 149 -7.68 -2.81 6.77
N LEU A 150 -6.85 -3.77 6.30
CA LEU A 150 -6.24 -4.78 7.17
C LEU A 150 -5.40 -4.14 8.27
N TYR A 151 -4.55 -3.18 7.90
CA TYR A 151 -3.73 -2.47 8.88
C TYR A 151 -4.58 -1.71 9.89
N GLN A 152 -5.60 -0.99 9.45
CA GLN A 152 -6.44 -0.18 10.35
C GLN A 152 -7.18 -1.07 11.34
N ALA A 153 -7.72 -2.20 10.89
CA ALA A 153 -8.38 -3.18 11.75
C ALA A 153 -7.41 -3.78 12.78
N VAL A 154 -6.25 -4.27 12.32
CA VAL A 154 -5.24 -4.88 13.21
C VAL A 154 -4.68 -3.86 14.21
N ALA A 155 -4.40 -2.64 13.76
CA ALA A 155 -3.88 -1.57 14.62
C ALA A 155 -4.90 -1.15 15.69
N ALA A 156 -6.19 -1.04 15.33
CA ALA A 156 -7.22 -0.68 16.28
C ALA A 156 -7.43 -1.77 17.33
N ILE A 157 -7.51 -3.04 16.92
CA ILE A 157 -7.61 -4.18 17.85
C ILE A 157 -6.38 -4.25 18.77
N PHE A 158 -5.18 -4.10 18.21
CA PHE A 158 -3.94 -4.08 18.99
C PHE A 158 -3.96 -2.98 20.06
N LEU A 159 -4.35 -1.76 19.69
CA LEU A 159 -4.39 -0.65 20.63
C LEU A 159 -5.48 -0.85 21.69
N CYS A 160 -6.66 -1.37 21.34
CA CYS A 160 -7.65 -1.78 22.34
C CYS A 160 -7.06 -2.77 23.36
N GLN A 161 -6.32 -3.78 22.90
CA GLN A 161 -5.65 -4.74 23.80
C GLN A 161 -4.60 -4.09 24.70
N VAL A 162 -3.80 -3.15 24.16
CA VAL A 162 -2.79 -2.42 24.94
C VAL A 162 -3.41 -1.54 26.02
N PHE A 163 -4.55 -0.89 25.72
CA PHE A 163 -5.25 -0.01 26.65
C PHE A 163 -6.26 -0.76 27.55
N GLY A 164 -6.37 -2.08 27.44
CA GLY A 164 -7.30 -2.89 28.24
C GLY A 164 -8.77 -2.63 27.91
N ILE A 165 -9.06 -2.24 26.66
CA ILE A 165 -10.42 -2.05 26.15
C ILE A 165 -10.88 -3.38 25.55
N ASP A 166 -11.79 -4.05 26.25
CA ASP A 166 -12.40 -5.29 25.78
C ASP A 166 -13.44 -4.99 24.70
N LEU A 167 -13.18 -5.44 23.48
CA LEU A 167 -14.14 -5.39 22.39
C LEU A 167 -14.99 -6.66 22.39
N THR A 168 -16.30 -6.49 22.45
CA THR A 168 -17.24 -7.57 22.16
C THR A 168 -17.14 -8.00 20.69
N PHE A 169 -17.72 -9.16 20.36
CA PHE A 169 -17.78 -9.63 18.97
C PHE A 169 -18.48 -8.61 18.05
N ASN A 170 -19.57 -8.00 18.51
CA ASN A 170 -20.31 -7.01 17.73
C ASN A 170 -19.51 -5.73 17.50
N GLU A 171 -18.80 -5.24 18.52
CA GLU A 171 -17.93 -4.06 18.39
C GLU A 171 -16.75 -4.35 17.46
N THR A 172 -16.17 -5.55 17.53
CA THR A 172 -15.11 -5.98 16.61
C THR A 172 -15.61 -6.02 15.17
N LEU A 173 -16.82 -6.54 14.93
CA LEU A 173 -17.42 -6.58 13.59
C LEU A 173 -17.68 -5.15 13.06
N MET A 174 -18.24 -4.27 13.90
CA MET A 174 -18.48 -2.87 13.54
C MET A 174 -17.18 -2.11 13.27
N LEU A 175 -16.13 -2.39 14.03
CA LEU A 175 -14.78 -1.85 13.80
C LEU A 175 -14.25 -2.31 12.43
N ILE A 176 -14.36 -3.59 12.09
CA ILE A 176 -13.92 -4.10 10.78
C ILE A 176 -14.69 -3.41 9.64
N ILE A 177 -16.02 -3.31 9.74
CA ILE A 177 -16.85 -2.64 8.73
C ILE A 177 -16.46 -1.15 8.60
N THR A 178 -16.23 -0.48 9.72
CA THR A 178 -15.85 0.93 9.75
C THR A 178 -14.48 1.16 9.12
N THR A 179 -13.49 0.33 9.46
CA THR A 179 -12.14 0.40 8.89
C THR A 179 -12.14 0.10 7.39
N LEU A 180 -12.93 -0.87 6.93
CA LEU A 180 -13.10 -1.17 5.51
C LEU A 180 -13.78 -0.02 4.75
N GLY A 181 -14.81 0.60 5.32
CA GLY A 181 -15.46 1.77 4.73
C GLY A 181 -14.51 2.98 4.68
N ALA A 182 -13.78 3.23 5.75
CA ALA A 182 -12.83 4.32 5.86
C ALA A 182 -11.63 4.18 4.91
N SER A 183 -11.19 2.94 4.63
CA SER A 183 -10.08 2.70 3.71
C SER A 183 -10.40 3.15 2.28
N ILE A 184 -11.65 3.03 1.82
CA ILE A 184 -12.07 3.50 0.49
C ILE A 184 -11.94 5.03 0.37
N GLY A 185 -12.19 5.75 1.47
CA GLY A 185 -12.08 7.21 1.54
C GLY A 185 -10.67 7.73 1.83
N THR A 186 -9.69 6.85 2.06
CA THR A 186 -8.34 7.25 2.44
C THR A 186 -7.55 7.66 1.20
N PRO A 187 -6.93 8.84 1.16
CA PRO A 187 -6.03 9.23 0.07
C PRO A 187 -4.81 8.29 -0.07
N ALA A 188 -4.42 7.95 -1.30
CA ALA A 188 -3.28 7.09 -1.60
C ALA A 188 -1.91 7.78 -1.48
N THR A 189 -1.72 8.48 -0.38
CA THR A 189 -0.53 9.29 -0.06
C THR A 189 0.04 8.88 1.29
N PRO A 190 1.37 8.98 1.49
CA PRO A 190 2.02 8.50 2.70
C PRO A 190 1.46 9.15 3.98
N GLY A 191 1.33 8.37 5.04
CA GLY A 191 0.98 8.86 6.39
C GLY A 191 -0.48 9.24 6.63
N VAL A 192 -1.33 9.34 5.61
CA VAL A 192 -2.76 9.69 5.80
C VAL A 192 -3.53 8.58 6.53
N GLY A 193 -3.09 7.33 6.39
CA GLY A 193 -3.68 6.18 7.09
C GLY A 193 -3.65 6.31 8.62
N LEU A 194 -2.66 7.00 9.19
CA LEU A 194 -2.57 7.26 10.64
C LEU A 194 -3.61 8.27 11.12
N VAL A 195 -3.91 9.29 10.32
CA VAL A 195 -4.94 10.29 10.66
C VAL A 195 -6.32 9.65 10.71
N VAL A 196 -6.63 8.82 9.71
CA VAL A 196 -7.89 8.06 9.64
C VAL A 196 -8.01 7.08 10.81
N LEU A 197 -6.91 6.38 11.13
CA LEU A 197 -6.87 5.50 12.29
C LEU A 197 -7.13 6.27 13.59
N ALA A 198 -6.54 7.45 13.77
CA ALA A 198 -6.78 8.30 14.95
C ALA A 198 -8.27 8.62 15.15
N THR A 199 -8.97 8.93 14.07
CA THR A 199 -10.42 9.19 14.10
C THR A 199 -11.20 7.94 14.53
N ILE A 200 -10.84 6.77 14.02
CA ILE A 200 -11.48 5.49 14.39
C ILE A 200 -11.24 5.16 15.86
N LEU A 201 -9.99 5.31 16.33
CA LEU A 201 -9.60 5.04 17.72
C LEU A 201 -10.35 5.91 18.73
N THR A 202 -10.48 7.21 18.44
CA THR A 202 -11.24 8.14 19.30
C THR A 202 -12.70 7.70 19.41
N GLY A 203 -13.29 7.17 18.33
CA GLY A 203 -14.67 6.70 18.31
C GLY A 203 -14.94 5.47 19.17
N ILE A 204 -13.90 4.69 19.50
CA ILE A 204 -13.99 3.47 20.33
C ILE A 204 -13.33 3.63 21.71
N GLY A 205 -13.00 4.87 22.09
CA GLY A 205 -12.47 5.20 23.42
C GLY A 205 -10.96 4.96 23.60
N VAL A 206 -10.22 4.67 22.52
CA VAL A 206 -8.75 4.56 22.59
C VAL A 206 -8.14 5.97 22.54
N PRO A 207 -7.23 6.32 23.48
CA PRO A 207 -6.53 7.61 23.46
C PRO A 207 -5.69 7.76 22.18
N PRO A 208 -5.76 8.91 21.46
CA PRO A 208 -4.96 9.17 20.26
C PRO A 208 -3.45 9.04 20.47
N GLU A 209 -2.98 9.23 21.71
CA GLU A 209 -1.58 9.05 22.11
C GLU A 209 -1.09 7.60 21.86
N GLY A 210 -2.00 6.63 21.81
CA GLY A 210 -1.71 5.24 21.44
C GLY A 210 -1.05 5.07 20.08
N ILE A 211 -1.25 6.02 19.15
CA ILE A 211 -0.60 6.00 17.83
C ILE A 211 0.92 6.10 17.95
N ALA A 212 1.43 6.75 18.99
CA ALA A 212 2.87 6.84 19.24
C ALA A 212 3.53 5.46 19.43
N LEU A 213 2.76 4.42 19.78
CA LEU A 213 3.25 3.05 19.92
C LEU A 213 3.56 2.41 18.57
N ILE A 214 2.75 2.70 17.55
CA ILE A 214 2.82 2.05 16.24
C ILE A 214 3.54 2.89 15.19
N ILE A 215 3.68 4.21 15.39
CA ILE A 215 4.39 5.12 14.48
C ILE A 215 5.82 4.64 14.21
N GLY A 216 6.42 3.98 15.21
CA GLY A 216 7.68 3.24 15.17
C GLY A 216 7.89 2.37 13.94
N VAL A 217 6.88 1.54 13.67
CA VAL A 217 6.91 0.49 12.64
C VAL A 217 6.04 0.85 11.44
N ASP A 218 5.16 1.86 11.58
CA ASP A 218 4.21 2.29 10.56
C ASP A 218 4.89 2.57 9.23
N ARG A 219 6.06 3.21 9.24
CA ARG A 219 6.78 3.54 8.00
C ARG A 219 7.04 2.30 7.15
N LEU A 220 7.49 1.20 7.76
CA LEU A 220 7.76 -0.06 7.06
C LEU A 220 6.46 -0.73 6.62
N LEU A 221 5.46 -0.74 7.49
CA LEU A 221 4.16 -1.33 7.18
C LEU A 221 3.45 -0.58 6.05
N ASP A 222 3.62 0.75 5.94
CA ASP A 222 3.12 1.58 4.83
C ASP A 222 3.67 1.16 3.47
N MET A 223 4.97 0.88 3.42
CA MET A 223 5.63 0.36 2.21
C MET A 223 5.00 -0.97 1.77
N CYS A 224 4.83 -1.90 2.71
CA CYS A 224 4.23 -3.20 2.44
C CYS A 224 2.77 -3.09 1.98
N ARG A 225 1.96 -2.28 2.67
CA ARG A 225 0.55 -2.02 2.33
C ARG A 225 0.42 -1.51 0.90
N THR A 226 1.20 -0.49 0.56
CA THR A 226 1.17 0.13 -0.77
C THR A 226 1.51 -0.90 -1.85
N ALA A 227 2.56 -1.71 -1.64
CA ALA A 227 2.95 -2.75 -2.58
C ALA A 227 1.84 -3.79 -2.80
N VAL A 228 1.11 -4.19 -1.75
CA VAL A 228 -0.03 -5.11 -1.85
C VAL A 228 -1.20 -4.46 -2.59
N ASN A 229 -1.60 -3.23 -2.24
CA ASN A 229 -2.70 -2.53 -2.90
C ASN A 229 -2.47 -2.42 -4.42
N VAL A 230 -1.28 -1.97 -4.83
CA VAL A 230 -0.91 -1.87 -6.25
C VAL A 230 -0.90 -3.25 -6.94
N THR A 231 -0.55 -4.31 -6.21
CA THR A 231 -0.65 -5.69 -6.73
C THR A 231 -2.10 -6.09 -6.97
N GLY A 232 -3.02 -5.67 -6.10
CA GLY A 232 -4.47 -5.85 -6.27
C GLY A 232 -4.98 -5.15 -7.53
N ASP A 233 -4.56 -3.91 -7.79
CA ASP A 233 -4.98 -3.14 -8.98
C ASP A 233 -4.58 -3.86 -10.29
N LEU A 234 -3.35 -4.38 -10.33
CA LEU A 234 -2.83 -5.14 -11.46
C LEU A 234 -3.52 -6.50 -11.60
N THR A 235 -3.88 -7.13 -10.49
CA THR A 235 -4.63 -8.39 -10.46
C THR A 235 -6.02 -8.18 -11.05
N ALA A 236 -6.76 -7.19 -10.57
CA ALA A 236 -8.08 -6.82 -11.06
C ALA A 236 -8.04 -6.49 -12.56
N SER A 237 -7.06 -5.68 -12.99
CA SER A 237 -6.86 -5.34 -14.41
C SER A 237 -6.67 -6.58 -15.29
N LYS A 238 -5.90 -7.57 -14.80
CA LYS A 238 -5.63 -8.80 -15.54
C LYS A 238 -6.85 -9.72 -15.62
N VAL A 239 -7.62 -9.83 -14.54
CA VAL A 239 -8.88 -10.58 -14.50
C VAL A 239 -9.90 -9.98 -15.45
N MET A 240 -10.11 -8.65 -15.39
CA MET A 240 -11.04 -7.94 -16.26
C MET A 240 -10.67 -8.08 -17.74
N ASP A 241 -9.38 -8.03 -18.09
CA ASP A 241 -8.93 -8.29 -19.46
C ASP A 241 -9.31 -9.68 -19.95
N LYS A 242 -9.26 -10.68 -19.06
CA LYS A 242 -9.61 -12.06 -19.41
C LYS A 242 -11.12 -12.23 -19.57
N TRP A 243 -11.91 -11.64 -18.68
CA TRP A 243 -13.38 -11.73 -18.73
C TRP A 243 -13.96 -11.06 -19.97
N ILE A 244 -13.50 -9.86 -20.33
CA ILE A 244 -14.01 -9.15 -21.52
C ILE A 244 -13.55 -9.83 -22.84
N LYS A 245 -12.64 -10.81 -22.80
CA LYS A 245 -12.27 -11.65 -23.97
C LYS A 245 -13.16 -12.88 -24.15
N THR A 246 -13.99 -13.21 -23.16
CA THR A 246 -14.89 -14.37 -23.17
C THR A 246 -16.29 -13.89 -23.49
#